data_AF-G5A0U2-F1
#
_entry.id   AF-G5A0U2-F1
#
_cell.length_a   1.000
_cell.length_b   1.000
_cell.length_c   1.000
_cell.angle_alpha   90.00
_cell.angle_beta   90.00
_cell.angle_gamma   90.00
#
_symmetry.space_group_name_H-M   'P 1'
#
loop_
_entity.id
_entity.type
_entity.pdbx_description
1 polymer ?
#
loop_
_entity_poly.entity_id
_entity_poly.type
_entity_poly.pdbx_seq_one_letter_code
_entity_poly.pdbx_strand_id
1 'polypeptide(L)'
;MHRPIYDVDGCDDDGAPTDDNLHLQEAFESLFLKYKVDVVVAGHRHYYERQLPIANSSAVMDGVSNDYKVYDNPQAPVHILTGAAGNVENLRDAPKGTAPWNAAYEYSHFGSSTLEANRTMLSWKYLASSGLSVQDEFVMYKSF
;
A
#
# COMPACT_ATOMS: atom_id res chain seq x y z
N MET A 1 4.09 10.14 2.25
CA MET A 1 4.69 10.25 3.61
C MET A 1 5.93 9.38 3.68
N HIS A 2 6.84 9.53 4.65
CA HIS A 2 8.01 8.63 4.73
C HIS A 2 7.69 7.33 5.47
N ARG A 3 7.29 7.43 6.75
CA ARG A 3 6.79 6.30 7.54
C ARG A 3 5.36 5.95 7.11
N PRO A 4 5.00 4.67 6.95
CA PRO A 4 3.64 4.24 6.62
C PRO A 4 2.66 4.44 7.78
N ILE A 5 1.36 4.54 7.48
CA ILE A 5 0.28 4.34 8.46
C ILE A 5 -0.01 2.85 8.60
N TYR A 6 -0.05 2.15 7.46
CA TYR A 6 -0.33 0.73 7.37
C TYR A 6 0.87 0.02 6.74
N ASP A 7 1.44 -0.94 7.46
CA ASP A 7 2.38 -1.97 7.00
C ASP A 7 2.26 -3.16 7.95
N VAL A 8 2.52 -4.39 7.49
CA VAL A 8 2.28 -5.60 8.31
C VAL A 8 3.19 -5.65 9.55
N ASP A 9 4.37 -5.04 9.51
CA ASP A 9 5.27 -4.96 10.68
C ASP A 9 4.81 -3.92 11.73
N GLY A 10 3.92 -3.00 11.34
CA GLY A 10 3.44 -1.88 12.16
C GLY A 10 2.01 -2.05 12.70
N CYS A 11 1.46 -3.27 12.66
CA CYS A 11 0.12 -3.58 13.15
C CYS A 11 0.05 -4.87 13.96
N ASP A 12 -1.06 -5.08 14.66
CA ASP A 12 -1.42 -6.40 15.20
C ASP A 12 -1.97 -7.33 14.10
N ASP A 13 -2.25 -8.59 14.46
CA ASP A 13 -2.73 -9.61 13.51
C ASP A 13 -4.16 -9.33 12.97
N ASP A 14 -4.90 -8.42 13.60
CA ASP A 14 -6.20 -7.93 13.10
C ASP A 14 -6.02 -6.74 12.13
N GLY A 15 -4.80 -6.27 11.94
CA GLY A 15 -4.45 -5.17 11.05
C GLY A 15 -4.58 -3.78 11.68
N ALA A 16 -4.71 -3.68 13.01
CA ALA A 16 -4.77 -2.40 13.72
C ALA A 16 -3.36 -1.82 13.92
N PRO A 17 -3.07 -0.59 13.45
CA PRO A 17 -1.78 0.06 13.65
C PRO A 17 -1.39 0.16 15.13
N THR A 18 -0.10 -0.04 15.42
CA THR A 18 0.48 0.12 16.77
C THR A 18 1.56 1.19 16.78
N ASP A 19 1.96 1.65 17.98
CA ASP A 19 3.08 2.57 18.19
C ASP A 19 3.05 3.82 17.28
N ASP A 20 4.13 4.09 16.53
CA ASP A 20 4.25 5.25 15.64
C ASP A 20 3.20 5.23 14.52
N ASN A 21 2.81 4.05 14.04
CA ASN A 21 1.81 3.90 12.98
C ASN A 21 0.42 4.35 13.48
N LEU A 22 0.08 4.02 14.72
CA LEU A 22 -1.17 4.46 15.36
C LEU A 22 -1.24 5.99 15.45
N HIS A 23 -0.18 6.65 15.89
CA HIS A 23 -0.15 8.11 15.95
C HIS A 23 -0.33 8.76 14.56
N LEU A 24 0.21 8.14 13.51
CA LEU A 24 0.01 8.62 12.13
C LEU A 24 -1.41 8.39 11.64
N GLN A 25 -2.03 7.26 12.00
CA GLN A 25 -3.43 6.97 11.70
C GLN A 25 -4.35 8.03 12.31
N GLU A 26 -4.24 8.26 13.62
CA GLU A 26 -5.05 9.23 14.36
C GLU A 26 -4.93 10.65 13.82
N ALA A 27 -3.72 11.04 13.39
CA ALA A 27 -3.45 12.37 12.86
C ALA A 27 -3.98 12.60 11.44
N PHE A 28 -3.93 11.59 10.56
CA PHE A 28 -4.10 11.79 9.12
C PHE A 28 -5.25 11.03 8.47
N GLU A 29 -5.65 9.85 8.97
CA GLU A 29 -6.62 9.00 8.27
C GLU A 29 -7.95 9.71 8.06
N SER A 30 -8.46 10.41 9.07
CA SER A 30 -9.72 11.16 8.98
C SER A 30 -9.70 12.22 7.88
N LEU A 31 -8.53 12.84 7.61
CA LEU A 31 -8.36 13.79 6.52
C LEU A 31 -8.32 13.08 5.16
N PHE A 32 -7.61 11.95 5.06
CA PHE A 32 -7.54 11.18 3.82
C PHE A 32 -8.92 10.65 3.39
N LEU A 33 -9.70 10.16 4.35
CA LEU A 33 -11.09 9.76 4.12
C LEU A 33 -11.98 10.95 3.73
N LYS A 34 -11.90 12.07 4.47
CA LYS A 34 -12.69 13.28 4.20
C LYS A 34 -12.45 13.84 2.79
N TYR A 35 -11.19 13.87 2.36
CA TYR A 35 -10.79 14.43 1.06
C TYR A 35 -10.70 13.38 -0.04
N LYS A 36 -11.14 12.14 0.22
CA LYS A 36 -11.21 11.05 -0.75
C LYS A 36 -9.88 10.81 -1.48
N VAL A 37 -8.79 10.76 -0.72
CA VAL A 37 -7.46 10.43 -1.26
C VAL A 37 -7.53 9.05 -1.92
N ASP A 38 -7.01 8.93 -3.14
CA ASP A 38 -7.01 7.66 -3.87
C ASP A 38 -5.88 6.74 -3.40
N VAL A 39 -4.66 7.27 -3.30
CA VAL A 39 -3.46 6.51 -2.96
C VAL A 39 -2.58 7.27 -1.97
N VAL A 40 -2.09 6.57 -0.95
CA VAL A 40 -1.11 7.07 0.03
C VAL A 40 0.19 6.28 -0.14
N VAL A 41 1.25 6.94 -0.58
CA VAL A 41 2.57 6.30 -0.80
C VAL A 41 3.50 6.55 0.38
N ALA A 42 4.15 5.48 0.84
CA ALA A 42 5.15 5.49 1.90
C ALA A 42 6.42 4.69 1.52
N GLY A 43 7.48 4.87 2.31
CA GLY A 43 8.72 4.11 2.23
C GLY A 43 9.10 3.63 3.62
N HIS A 44 10.32 3.93 4.08
CA HIS A 44 10.84 3.60 5.41
C HIS A 44 11.12 2.10 5.65
N ARG A 45 10.15 1.22 5.39
CA ARG A 45 10.39 -0.23 5.39
C ARG A 45 11.02 -0.65 4.07
N HIS A 46 12.09 -1.41 4.13
CA HIS A 46 12.90 -1.74 2.94
C HIS A 46 12.35 -2.95 2.18
N TYR A 47 11.07 -2.89 1.83
CA TYR A 47 10.34 -3.88 1.03
C TYR A 47 9.13 -3.21 0.38
N TYR A 48 8.35 -3.99 -0.38
CA TYR A 48 7.11 -3.56 -0.99
C TYR A 48 5.90 -4.23 -0.33
N GLU A 49 4.86 -3.43 -0.07
CA GLU A 49 3.52 -3.91 0.25
C GLU A 49 2.50 -3.03 -0.48
N ARG A 50 1.41 -3.65 -0.92
CA ARG A 50 0.21 -2.97 -1.39
C ARG A 50 -0.97 -3.45 -0.59
N GLN A 51 -1.65 -2.50 -0.01
CA GLN A 51 -2.84 -2.73 0.79
C GLN A 51 -4.09 -2.71 -0.10
N LEU A 52 -5.17 -3.33 0.39
CA LEU A 52 -6.52 -3.06 -0.05
C LEU A 52 -6.90 -1.61 0.31
N PRO A 53 -8.03 -1.06 -0.19
CA PRO A 53 -8.59 0.17 0.37
C PRO A 53 -8.84 -0.02 1.89
N ILE A 54 -8.35 0.89 2.75
CA ILE A 54 -8.49 0.77 4.21
C ILE A 54 -9.21 1.98 4.80
N ALA A 55 -10.16 1.71 5.69
CA ALA A 55 -10.71 2.70 6.60
C ALA A 55 -10.84 2.12 8.00
N ASN A 56 -10.33 2.84 9.01
CA ASN A 56 -10.38 2.42 10.42
C ASN A 56 -9.84 0.99 10.62
N SER A 57 -8.63 0.74 10.11
CA SER A 57 -7.93 -0.56 10.21
C SER A 57 -8.62 -1.75 9.53
N SER A 58 -9.69 -1.52 8.76
CA SER A 58 -10.45 -2.57 8.09
C SER A 58 -10.42 -2.40 6.57
N ALA A 59 -10.32 -3.52 5.85
CA ALA A 59 -10.42 -3.52 4.39
C ALA A 59 -11.83 -3.09 3.94
N VAL A 60 -11.89 -2.19 2.97
CA VAL A 60 -13.12 -1.73 2.30
C VAL A 60 -13.18 -2.38 0.93
N MET A 61 -14.08 -3.36 0.77
CA MET A 61 -14.12 -4.24 -0.39
C MET A 61 -14.98 -3.72 -1.55
N ASP A 62 -15.70 -2.62 -1.36
CA ASP A 62 -16.50 -2.01 -2.42
C ASP A 62 -15.64 -1.66 -3.64
N GLY A 63 -15.97 -2.26 -4.78
CA GLY A 63 -15.23 -2.06 -6.03
C GLY A 63 -13.97 -2.90 -6.19
N VAL A 64 -13.62 -3.75 -5.22
CA VAL A 64 -12.41 -4.58 -5.28
C VAL A 64 -12.68 -5.90 -6.01
N SER A 65 -11.89 -6.23 -7.04
CA SER A 65 -11.96 -7.52 -7.74
C SER A 65 -11.48 -8.68 -6.87
N ASN A 66 -11.93 -9.90 -7.19
CA ASN A 66 -11.57 -11.12 -6.44
C ASN A 66 -10.06 -11.43 -6.42
N ASP A 67 -9.32 -10.98 -7.42
CA ASP A 67 -7.86 -11.13 -7.51
C ASP A 67 -7.08 -9.94 -6.94
N TYR A 68 -7.80 -8.95 -6.40
CA TYR A 68 -7.26 -7.71 -5.83
C TYR A 68 -6.43 -6.88 -6.82
N LYS A 69 -6.61 -7.05 -8.13
CA LYS A 69 -5.87 -6.31 -9.17
C LYS A 69 -6.65 -5.16 -9.79
N VAL A 70 -7.97 -5.09 -9.59
CA VAL A 70 -8.83 -4.02 -10.11
C VAL A 70 -9.63 -3.41 -8.98
N TYR A 71 -9.53 -2.09 -8.84
CA TYR A 71 -10.30 -1.29 -7.87
C TYR A 71 -11.21 -0.32 -8.61
N ASP A 72 -12.49 -0.66 -8.75
CA ASP A 72 -13.49 0.17 -9.42
C ASP A 72 -14.20 1.10 -8.42
N ASN A 73 -13.82 2.38 -8.44
CA ASN A 73 -14.30 3.41 -7.54
C ASN A 73 -14.22 3.00 -6.05
N PRO A 74 -13.01 2.71 -5.53
CA PRO A 74 -12.84 2.32 -4.13
C PRO A 74 -13.28 3.46 -3.19
N GLN A 75 -13.86 3.07 -2.05
CA GLN A 75 -14.45 4.00 -1.08
C GLN A 75 -13.48 4.43 0.04
N ALA A 76 -12.21 4.02 -0.06
CA ALA A 76 -11.15 4.33 0.88
C ALA A 76 -9.79 4.43 0.15
N PRO A 77 -8.78 5.11 0.72
CA PRO A 77 -7.46 5.18 0.12
C PRO A 77 -6.79 3.81 0.07
N VAL A 78 -6.07 3.56 -1.02
CA VAL A 78 -5.10 2.46 -1.11
C VAL A 78 -3.77 2.93 -0.56
N HIS A 79 -3.29 2.27 0.48
CA HIS A 79 -1.94 2.53 0.97
C HIS A 79 -0.94 1.66 0.21
N ILE A 80 0.23 2.22 -0.10
CA ILE A 80 1.31 1.51 -0.79
C ILE A 80 2.63 1.83 -0.11
N LEU A 81 3.32 0.78 0.31
CA LEU A 81 4.67 0.83 0.83
C LEU A 81 5.65 0.44 -0.28
N THR A 82 6.56 1.33 -0.65
CA THR A 82 7.56 1.13 -1.71
C THR A 82 8.93 1.63 -1.28
N GLY A 83 9.50 1.00 -0.23
CA GLY A 83 10.76 1.46 0.39
C GLY A 83 12.00 0.68 -0.03
N ALA A 84 11.90 -0.24 -1.00
CA ALA A 84 12.94 -1.15 -1.41
C ALA A 84 13.83 -0.64 -2.57
N ALA A 85 14.11 0.66 -2.64
CA ALA A 85 14.84 1.25 -3.77
C ALA A 85 16.36 0.99 -3.78
N GLY A 86 16.93 0.32 -2.77
CA GLY A 86 18.37 -0.05 -2.73
C GLY A 86 19.22 0.71 -1.71
N ASN A 87 18.71 0.93 -0.50
CA ASN A 87 19.50 1.57 0.57
C ASN A 87 20.64 0.66 1.09
N VAL A 88 21.60 1.25 1.81
CA VAL A 88 22.82 0.56 2.31
C VAL A 88 22.57 -0.44 3.46
N GLU A 89 21.40 -0.37 4.11
CA GLU A 89 21.02 -1.27 5.20
C GLU A 89 20.46 -2.61 4.68
N ASN A 90 20.38 -2.77 3.35
CA ASN A 90 19.74 -3.88 2.64
C ASN A 90 18.21 -3.93 2.82
N LEU A 91 17.60 -4.96 2.23
CA LEU A 91 16.20 -5.32 2.47
C LEU A 91 16.02 -5.70 3.95
N ARG A 92 14.84 -5.41 4.49
CA ARG A 92 14.45 -5.90 5.82
C ARG A 92 13.89 -7.31 5.73
N ASP A 93 14.01 -8.06 6.82
CA ASP A 93 13.34 -9.34 6.95
C ASP A 93 11.83 -9.19 6.78
N ALA A 94 11.19 -10.22 6.21
CA ALA A 94 9.74 -10.27 6.10
C ALA A 94 9.10 -10.16 7.50
N PRO A 95 7.99 -9.41 7.62
CA PRO A 95 7.26 -9.31 8.88
C PRO A 95 6.73 -10.68 9.30
N LYS A 96 6.61 -10.90 10.61
CA LYS A 96 6.11 -12.18 11.18
C LYS A 96 4.60 -12.23 11.30
N GLY A 97 3.95 -11.06 11.37
CA GLY A 97 2.50 -10.93 11.52
C GLY A 97 1.75 -11.09 10.20
N THR A 98 0.45 -10.85 10.27
CA THR A 98 -0.42 -10.77 9.10
C THR A 98 -1.34 -9.57 9.22
N ALA A 99 -1.95 -9.15 8.11
CA ALA A 99 -3.00 -8.15 8.12
C ALA A 99 -4.05 -8.54 7.08
N PRO A 100 -5.36 -8.55 7.41
CA PRO A 100 -6.41 -8.90 6.47
C PRO A 100 -6.46 -8.03 5.22
N TRP A 101 -5.92 -6.81 5.31
CA TRP A 101 -5.89 -5.83 4.23
C TRP A 101 -4.62 -5.90 3.36
N ASN A 102 -3.64 -6.76 3.62
CA ASN A 102 -2.43 -6.83 2.80
C ASN A 102 -2.69 -7.61 1.50
N ALA A 103 -2.78 -6.92 0.36
CA ALA A 103 -3.20 -7.50 -0.91
C ALA A 103 -2.06 -8.14 -1.70
N ALA A 104 -0.87 -7.53 -1.66
CA ALA A 104 0.33 -8.00 -2.34
C ALA A 104 1.58 -7.52 -1.61
N TYR A 105 2.67 -8.28 -1.70
CA TYR A 105 3.93 -7.95 -1.07
C TYR A 105 5.13 -8.48 -1.86
N GLU A 106 6.29 -7.87 -1.69
CA GLU A 106 7.58 -8.36 -2.17
C GLU A 106 8.68 -7.97 -1.16
N TYR A 107 9.21 -8.97 -0.44
CA TYR A 107 10.18 -8.81 0.65
C TYR A 107 11.62 -9.18 0.26
N SER A 108 11.83 -9.73 -0.93
CA SER A 108 13.07 -10.39 -1.36
C SER A 108 13.81 -9.67 -2.49
N HIS A 109 13.16 -8.74 -3.17
CA HIS A 109 13.76 -7.99 -4.27
C HIS A 109 13.71 -6.48 -4.05
N PHE A 110 14.85 -5.82 -4.27
CA PHE A 110 14.85 -4.37 -4.52
C PHE A 110 14.05 -4.04 -5.78
N GLY A 111 13.44 -2.88 -5.79
CA GLY A 111 12.58 -2.46 -6.88
C GLY A 111 12.17 -1.01 -6.83
N SER A 112 11.46 -0.60 -7.87
CA SER A 112 10.87 0.72 -8.00
C SER A 112 9.43 0.63 -8.49
N SER A 113 8.62 1.60 -8.10
CA SER A 113 7.23 1.68 -8.54
C SER A 113 7.05 2.68 -9.66
N THR A 114 6.15 2.37 -10.60
CA THR A 114 5.71 3.27 -11.66
C THR A 114 4.23 3.56 -11.51
N LEU A 115 3.86 4.82 -11.74
CA LEU A 115 2.49 5.31 -11.71
C LEU A 115 2.13 5.94 -13.06
N GLU A 116 1.13 5.38 -13.73
CA GLU A 116 0.52 5.97 -14.92
C GLU A 116 -0.91 6.39 -14.59
N ALA A 117 -1.30 7.62 -14.92
CA ALA A 117 -2.61 8.13 -14.55
C ALA A 117 -3.23 9.02 -15.62
N ASN A 118 -4.56 8.97 -15.70
CA ASN A 118 -5.40 9.95 -16.37
C ASN A 118 -6.55 10.37 -15.42
N ARG A 119 -7.56 11.09 -15.94
CA ARG A 119 -8.65 11.61 -15.09
C ARG A 119 -9.45 10.54 -14.36
N THR A 120 -9.60 9.34 -14.93
CA THR A 120 -10.50 8.30 -14.42
C THR A 120 -9.79 6.98 -14.15
N MET A 121 -8.47 6.92 -14.32
CA MET A 121 -7.70 5.69 -14.20
C MET A 121 -6.32 5.97 -13.62
N LEU A 122 -5.89 5.08 -12.74
CA LEU A 122 -4.56 4.99 -12.18
C LEU A 122 -4.06 3.56 -12.35
N SER A 123 -2.88 3.37 -12.93
CA SER A 123 -2.19 2.09 -13.08
C SER A 123 -0.87 2.13 -12.31
N TRP A 124 -0.66 1.11 -11.49
CA TRP A 124 0.53 0.98 -10.66
C TRP A 124 1.25 -0.32 -10.96
N LYS A 125 2.58 -0.27 -11.00
CA LYS A 125 3.44 -1.44 -11.08
C LYS A 125 4.59 -1.31 -10.10
N TYR A 126 4.99 -2.43 -9.50
CA TYR A 126 6.26 -2.56 -8.80
C TYR A 126 7.18 -3.47 -9.62
N LEU A 127 8.36 -2.96 -9.96
CA LEU A 127 9.33 -3.59 -10.84
C LEU A 127 10.56 -3.96 -10.04
N ALA A 128 11.02 -5.21 -10.14
CA ALA A 128 12.30 -5.60 -9.57
C ALA A 128 13.43 -4.82 -10.26
N SER A 129 14.35 -4.24 -9.49
CA SER A 129 15.48 -3.50 -10.04
C SER A 129 16.39 -4.38 -10.88
N SER A 130 16.47 -5.68 -10.55
CA SER A 130 17.12 -6.69 -11.39
C SER A 130 16.17 -7.11 -12.52
N GLY A 131 16.50 -6.74 -13.76
CA GLY A 131 15.80 -7.22 -14.95
C GLY A 131 14.42 -6.62 -15.22
N LEU A 132 13.92 -5.70 -14.37
CA LEU A 132 12.66 -4.96 -14.56
C LEU A 132 11.42 -5.85 -14.68
N SER A 133 11.43 -7.03 -14.08
CA SER A 133 10.25 -7.90 -14.02
C SER A 133 9.18 -7.29 -13.11
N VAL A 134 7.92 -7.35 -13.56
CA VAL A 134 6.76 -6.93 -12.76
C VAL A 134 6.56 -7.91 -11.62
N GLN A 135 6.64 -7.41 -10.38
CA GLN A 135 6.40 -8.19 -9.16
C GLN A 135 4.96 -8.03 -8.67
N ASP A 136 4.38 -6.84 -8.83
CA ASP A 136 2.98 -6.55 -8.56
C ASP A 136 2.45 -5.49 -9.52
N GLU A 137 1.16 -5.56 -9.83
CA GLU A 137 0.45 -4.55 -10.60
C GLU A 137 -1.04 -4.51 -10.23
N PHE A 138 -1.61 -3.30 -10.23
CA PHE A 138 -3.04 -3.10 -10.11
C PHE A 138 -3.49 -1.86 -10.88
N VAL A 139 -4.79 -1.80 -11.15
CA VAL A 139 -5.44 -0.64 -11.76
C VAL A 139 -6.61 -0.18 -10.89
N MET A 140 -6.75 1.13 -10.74
CA MET A 140 -7.88 1.77 -10.08
C MET A 140 -8.63 2.64 -11.10
N TYR A 141 -9.96 2.55 -11.08
CA TYR A 141 -10.85 3.41 -11.85
C TYR A 141 -11.61 4.35 -10.92
N LYS A 142 -11.87 5.59 -11.37
CA LYS A 142 -12.65 6.59 -10.63
C LYS A 142 -13.78 7.13 -11.50
N SER A 143 -14.97 7.19 -10.91
CA SER A 143 -16.16 7.83 -11.49
C SER A 143 -16.46 9.12 -10.74
N PHE A 144 -16.82 10.18 -11.45
CA PHE A 144 -17.13 11.51 -10.91
C PHE A 144 -18.63 11.77 -10.83
#